data_AF-A0A352KPF9-F1
#
_entry.id   AF-A0A352KPF9-F1
#
_cell.length_a   1.000
_cell.length_b   1.000
_cell.length_c   1.000
_cell.angle_alpha   90.00
_cell.angle_beta   90.00
_cell.angle_gamma   90.00
#
_symmetry.space_group_name_H-M   'P 1'
#
loop_
_entity.id
_entity.type
_entity.pdbx_description
1 polymer ?
#
loop_
_entity_poly.entity_id
_entity_poly.type
_entity_poly.pdbx_seq_one_letter_code
_entity_poly.pdbx_strand_id
1 'polypeptide(L)'
;PGLGGEVDNPKWKALWPGKRLYDENFEPNFRVLKGRVDPNKPGAEYQIDGLAGATLTSRGVDNLIRFWSGDHGFGPFLKQIRAQES
;
A
#
# COMPACT_ATOMS: atom_id res chain seq x y z
N PRO A 1 -12.47 -0.30 -20.78
CA PRO A 1 -11.22 -0.17 -19.99
C PRO A 1 -11.18 -1.25 -18.90
N GLY A 2 -10.16 -2.12 -18.83
CA GLY A 2 -10.23 -3.30 -17.93
C GLY A 2 -8.90 -3.99 -17.58
N LEU A 3 -7.77 -3.29 -17.71
CA LEU A 3 -6.48 -3.77 -17.20
C LEU A 3 -5.95 -2.79 -16.16
N GLY A 4 -5.08 -1.86 -16.56
CA GLY A 4 -4.48 -0.90 -15.62
C GLY A 4 -5.47 0.12 -15.05
N GLY A 5 -6.54 0.46 -15.78
CA GLY A 5 -7.57 1.39 -15.31
C GLY A 5 -8.37 0.91 -14.10
N GLU A 6 -8.23 -0.35 -13.70
CA GLU A 6 -8.86 -0.90 -12.50
C GLU A 6 -8.34 -0.25 -11.19
N VAL A 7 -7.28 0.55 -11.24
CA VAL A 7 -6.89 1.44 -10.12
C VAL A 7 -8.03 2.38 -9.70
N ASP A 8 -8.92 2.74 -10.64
CA ASP A 8 -10.08 3.59 -10.37
C ASP A 8 -11.35 2.82 -9.97
N ASN A 9 -11.29 1.49 -9.95
CA ASN A 9 -12.41 0.66 -9.55
C ASN A 9 -12.77 0.93 -8.07
N PRO A 10 -14.01 1.33 -7.75
CA PRO A 10 -14.44 1.57 -6.37
C PRO A 10 -14.22 0.36 -5.44
N LYS A 11 -14.37 -0.87 -5.96
CA LYS A 11 -14.14 -2.09 -5.19
C LYS A 11 -12.69 -2.27 -4.80
N TRP A 12 -11.75 -1.91 -5.68
CA TRP A 12 -10.33 -1.98 -5.38
C TRP A 12 -9.90 -0.85 -4.43
N LYS A 13 -10.42 0.38 -4.64
CA LYS A 13 -10.21 1.51 -3.72
C LYS A 13 -10.72 1.21 -2.31
N ALA A 14 -11.83 0.46 -2.18
CA ALA A 14 -12.38 0.05 -0.90
C ALA A 14 -11.48 -0.91 -0.08
N LEU A 15 -10.41 -1.45 -0.68
CA LEU A 15 -9.44 -2.30 0.04
C LEU A 15 -8.41 -1.51 0.85
N TRP A 16 -8.28 -0.19 0.60
CA TRP A 16 -7.25 0.67 1.19
C TRP A 16 -7.55 1.14 2.62
N PRO A 17 -8.79 1.53 2.98
CA PRO A 17 -9.09 1.96 4.34
C PRO A 17 -8.70 0.91 5.39
N GLY A 18 -8.07 1.34 6.48
CA GLY A 18 -7.62 0.48 7.57
C GLY A 18 -6.27 -0.21 7.33
N LYS A 19 -5.68 -0.10 6.13
CA LYS A 19 -4.32 -0.59 5.88
C LYS A 19 -3.29 0.31 6.53
N ARG A 20 -2.19 -0.30 6.96
CA ARG A 20 -1.06 0.38 7.60
C ARG A 20 0.08 0.52 6.59
N LEU A 21 0.77 1.66 6.64
CA LEU A 21 1.90 1.95 5.77
C LEU A 21 3.24 1.50 6.39
N TYR A 22 3.35 1.64 7.72
CA TYR A 22 4.56 1.40 8.50
C TYR A 22 4.36 0.31 9.54
N ASP A 23 5.39 -0.51 9.75
CA ASP A 23 5.43 -1.51 10.81
C ASP A 23 5.62 -0.90 12.21
N GLU A 24 5.87 -1.75 13.21
CA GLU A 24 6.09 -1.35 14.60
C GLU A 24 7.35 -0.48 14.78
N ASN A 25 8.37 -0.66 13.93
CA ASN A 25 9.62 0.09 13.93
C ASN A 25 9.54 1.39 13.12
N PHE A 26 8.38 1.70 12.55
CA PHE A 26 8.18 2.80 11.61
C PHE A 26 8.91 2.62 10.27
N GLU A 27 9.13 1.38 9.85
CA GLU A 27 9.70 1.07 8.55
C GLU A 27 8.58 0.82 7.52
N PRO A 28 8.68 1.35 6.28
CA PRO A 28 7.69 1.09 5.24
C PRO A 28 7.54 -0.40 4.93
N ASN A 29 6.33 -0.94 5.11
CA ASN A 29 6.05 -2.36 4.90
C ASN A 29 4.87 -2.63 3.95
N PHE A 30 4.29 -1.58 3.35
CA PHE A 30 3.12 -1.73 2.48
C PHE A 30 3.44 -2.44 1.16
N ARG A 31 2.55 -3.34 0.71
CA ARG A 31 2.70 -4.10 -0.55
C ARG A 31 1.39 -4.23 -1.34
N VAL A 32 1.51 -4.18 -2.67
CA VAL A 32 0.45 -4.63 -3.60
C VAL A 32 0.80 -6.04 -4.08
N LEU A 33 0.01 -7.03 -3.68
CA LEU A 33 0.33 -8.42 -3.99
C LEU A 33 0.00 -8.78 -5.45
N LYS A 34 0.65 -9.82 -5.96
CA LYS A 34 0.16 -10.49 -7.17
C LYS A 34 -0.96 -11.46 -6.76
N GLY A 35 -2.21 -11.03 -6.93
CA GLY A 35 -3.39 -11.82 -6.55
C GLY A 35 -4.09 -11.24 -5.32
N ARG A 36 -4.74 -12.09 -4.54
CA ARG A 36 -5.53 -11.68 -3.36
C ARG A 36 -4.75 -11.83 -2.06
N VAL A 37 -4.98 -10.91 -1.14
CA VAL A 37 -4.51 -10.98 0.24
C VAL A 37 -5.33 -12.02 0.99
N ASP A 38 -4.64 -12.82 1.81
CA ASP A 38 -5.29 -13.68 2.79
C ASP A 38 -5.40 -12.91 4.12
N PRO A 39 -6.62 -12.53 4.56
CA PRO A 39 -6.80 -11.69 5.73
C PRO A 39 -6.41 -12.39 7.05
N ASN A 40 -6.25 -13.71 7.06
CA ASN A 40 -5.88 -14.46 8.25
C ASN A 40 -4.36 -14.58 8.43
N LYS A 41 -3.57 -14.10 7.48
CA LYS A 41 -2.11 -14.16 7.57
C LYS A 41 -1.55 -12.92 8.27
N PRO A 42 -0.50 -13.08 9.09
CA PRO A 42 0.24 -11.94 9.64
C PRO A 42 0.70 -11.00 8.51
N GLY A 43 0.52 -9.71 8.72
CA GLY A 43 0.92 -8.67 7.77
C GLY A 43 -0.12 -8.36 6.69
N ALA A 44 -1.30 -8.98 6.72
CA ALA A 44 -2.41 -8.63 5.83
C ALA A 44 -2.84 -7.15 5.93
N GLU A 45 -2.62 -6.53 7.09
CA GLU A 45 -2.84 -5.11 7.34
C GLU A 45 -1.91 -4.19 6.52
N TYR A 46 -0.78 -4.70 6.04
CA TYR A 46 0.16 -3.98 5.17
C TYR A 46 -0.03 -4.30 3.69
N GLN A 47 -1.04 -5.09 3.31
CA GLN A 47 -1.16 -5.64 1.97
C GLN A 47 -2.51 -5.31 1.34
N ILE A 48 -2.50 -5.07 0.03
CA ILE A 48 -3.71 -4.99 -0.80
C ILE A 48 -3.63 -5.92 -2.01
N ASP A 49 -4.80 -6.27 -2.54
CA ASP A 49 -4.92 -7.09 -3.73
C ASP A 49 -4.27 -6.42 -4.95
N GLY A 50 -3.66 -7.23 -5.80
CA GLY A 50 -3.25 -6.79 -7.13
C GLY A 50 -4.40 -6.76 -8.12
N LEU A 51 -4.21 -5.99 -9.18
CA LEU A 51 -5.14 -5.90 -10.28
C LEU A 51 -4.99 -7.11 -11.21
N ALA A 52 -6.06 -7.89 -11.35
CA ALA A 52 -6.10 -9.05 -12.23
C ALA A 52 -5.78 -8.63 -13.68
N GLY A 53 -4.85 -9.35 -14.33
CA GLY A 53 -4.40 -9.01 -15.69
C GLY A 53 -3.52 -7.76 -15.80
N ALA A 54 -3.34 -6.97 -14.74
CA ALA A 54 -2.57 -5.73 -14.74
C ALA A 54 -1.41 -5.75 -13.72
N THR A 55 -0.55 -6.77 -13.86
CA THR A 55 0.62 -6.95 -12.97
C THR A 55 1.59 -5.77 -13.03
N LEU A 56 1.84 -5.18 -14.21
CA LEU A 56 2.72 -4.02 -14.33
C LEU A 56 2.15 -2.79 -13.62
N THR A 57 0.85 -2.53 -13.76
CA THR A 57 0.18 -1.45 -13.03
C THR A 57 0.24 -1.69 -11.52
N SER A 58 -0.03 -2.90 -11.07
CA SER A 58 0.05 -3.27 -9.65
C SER A 58 1.45 -3.03 -9.08
N ARG A 59 2.50 -3.41 -9.83
CA ARG A 59 3.91 -3.11 -9.47
C ARG A 59 4.22 -1.63 -9.46
N GLY A 60 3.67 -0.86 -10.40
CA GLY A 60 3.80 0.60 -10.42
C GLY A 60 3.22 1.24 -9.17
N VAL A 61 2.04 0.81 -8.74
CA VAL A 61 1.41 1.27 -7.48
C VAL A 61 2.24 0.85 -6.26
N ASP A 62 2.71 -0.41 -6.19
CA ASP A 62 3.60 -0.89 -5.12
C ASP A 62 4.83 0.01 -4.98
N ASN A 63 5.52 0.27 -6.09
CA ASN A 63 6.71 1.10 -6.11
C ASN A 63 6.41 2.56 -5.74
N LEU A 64 5.30 3.12 -6.22
CA LEU A 64 4.87 4.48 -5.92
C LEU A 64 4.71 4.66 -4.40
N ILE A 65 3.95 3.77 -3.75
CA ILE A 65 3.72 3.84 -2.32
C ILE A 65 5.02 3.68 -1.55
N ARG A 66 5.84 2.69 -1.89
CA ARG A 66 7.12 2.44 -1.21
C ARG A 66 8.06 3.63 -1.31
N PHE A 67 8.20 4.23 -2.49
CA PHE A 67 9.03 5.42 -2.67
C PHE A 67 8.55 6.58 -1.80
N TRP A 68 7.26 6.93 -1.90
CA TRP A 68 6.71 8.08 -1.18
C TRP A 68 6.63 7.86 0.34
N SER A 69 6.62 6.62 0.80
CA SER A 69 6.66 6.30 2.24
C SER A 69 8.07 6.28 2.82
N GLY A 70 9.10 6.17 1.99
CA GLY A 70 10.50 6.10 2.42
C GLY A 70 11.11 7.46 2.71
N ASP A 71 12.42 7.44 3.01
CA ASP A 71 13.21 8.61 3.42
C ASP A 71 13.27 9.72 2.36
N HIS A 72 13.15 9.36 1.08
CA HIS A 72 13.15 10.30 -0.04
C HIS A 72 11.75 10.85 -0.38
N GLY A 73 10.72 10.42 0.35
CA GLY A 73 9.35 10.86 0.19
C GLY A 73 8.82 11.58 1.44
N PHE A 74 7.60 11.25 1.82
CA PHE A 74 6.93 11.76 3.01
C PHE A 74 7.36 11.08 4.32
N GLY A 75 8.22 10.04 4.27
CA GLY A 75 8.66 9.31 5.47
C GLY A 75 9.14 10.22 6.61
N PRO A 76 10.08 11.15 6.38
CA PRO A 76 10.56 12.06 7.42
C PRO A 76 9.46 12.96 7.99
N PHE A 77 8.56 13.45 7.14
CA PHE A 77 7.44 14.31 7.54
C PHE A 77 6.42 13.53 8.39
N LEU A 78 6.04 12.33 7.97
CA LEU A 78 5.11 11.47 8.72
C LEU A 78 5.70 11.03 10.06
N LYS A 79 7.03 10.84 10.14
CA LYS A 79 7.74 10.57 11.40
C LYS A 79 7.59 11.72 12.39
N GLN A 80 7.67 12.97 11.91
CA GLN A 80 7.50 14.15 12.75
C GLN A 80 6.06 14.28 13.25
N ILE A 81 5.06 14.06 12.40
CA ILE A 81 3.64 14.09 12.81
C ILE A 81 3.38 13.05 13.91
N ARG A 82 3.81 11.80 13.71
CA ARG A 82 3.63 10.73 14.70
C ARG A 82 4.22 11.11 16.06
N ALA A 83 5.38 11.77 16.08
CA ALA A 83 6.04 12.20 17.31
C ALA A 83 5.33 13.37 18.01
N GLN A 84 4.50 14.14 17.30
CA GLN A 84 3.71 15.24 17.86
C GLN A 84 2.36 14.76 18.42
N GLU A 85 1.82 13.66 17.89
CA GLU A 85 0.56 13.05 18.33
C GLU A 85 0.73 12.07 19.51
N SER A 86 1.98 11.73 19.86
CA SER A 86 2.33 10.84 21.00
C SER A 86 2.63 11.65 22.26
#